data_AF-A0A239AW28-F1
#
_entry.id   AF-A0A239AW28-F1
#
_cell.length_a   1.000
_cell.length_b   1.000
_cell.length_c   1.000
_cell.angle_alpha   90.00
_cell.angle_beta   90.00
_cell.angle_gamma   90.00
#
_symmetry.space_group_name_H-M   'P 1'
#
loop_
_entity.id
_entity.type
_entity.pdbx_description
1 polymer ?
#
loop_
_entity_poly.entity_id
_entity_poly.type
_entity_poly.pdbx_seq_one_letter_code
_entity_poly.pdbx_strand_id
1 'polypeptide(L)'
;MAQMMKLVALLHESVESAIKDGRTTKEELLVLLDKAPSTLNNELNPFPTPNKLGLEDAWKLIQKISDTSVLAHMATALGFLLRSNDEACPDQPTLPEEMLDDVPALAAYHQAMRDELPTEQVHAKLQAHIRECEQDFVAYRTEHERRTKVKRGRPAA
;
A
#
# COMPACT_ATOMS: atom_id res chain seq x y z
N MET A 1 -4.70 19.89 15.19
CA MET A 1 -4.48 19.30 16.53
C MET A 1 -5.23 17.97 16.69
N ALA A 2 -6.56 17.92 16.49
CA ALA A 2 -7.35 16.68 16.65
C ALA A 2 -6.95 15.50 15.72
N GLN A 3 -6.68 15.76 14.43
CA GLN A 3 -6.25 14.71 13.48
C GLN A 3 -4.86 14.13 13.81
N MET A 4 -3.94 14.95 14.34
CA MET A 4 -2.58 14.52 14.66
C MET A 4 -2.52 13.62 15.89
N MET A 5 -3.35 13.90 16.91
CA MET A 5 -3.52 12.99 18.06
C MET A 5 -4.10 11.63 17.62
N LYS A 6 -4.98 11.63 16.61
CA LYS A 6 -5.60 10.42 16.10
C LYS A 6 -4.60 9.50 15.38
N LEU A 7 -3.63 10.06 14.68
CA LEU A 7 -2.57 9.30 13.99
C LEU A 7 -1.61 8.61 14.98
N VAL A 8 -1.15 9.33 16.00
CA VAL A 8 -0.26 8.76 17.02
C VAL A 8 -1.00 7.68 17.83
N ALA A 9 -2.27 7.91 18.14
CA ALA A 9 -3.12 6.91 18.81
C ALA A 9 -3.29 5.63 17.97
N LEU A 10 -3.59 5.77 16.67
CA LEU A 10 -3.70 4.62 15.77
C LEU A 10 -2.38 3.84 15.69
N LEU A 11 -1.26 4.54 15.54
CA LEU A 11 0.05 3.88 15.49
C LEU A 11 0.38 3.17 16.82
N HIS A 12 0.06 3.78 17.95
CA HIS A 12 0.21 3.17 19.27
C HIS A 12 -0.64 1.89 19.40
N GLU A 13 -1.90 1.94 18.99
CA GLU A 13 -2.80 0.77 18.96
C GLU A 13 -2.26 -0.34 18.05
N SER A 14 -1.79 0.00 16.84
CA SER A 14 -1.18 -0.95 15.90
C SER A 14 0.06 -1.62 16.50
N VAL A 15 0.93 -0.86 17.16
CA VAL A 15 2.13 -1.38 17.85
C VAL A 15 1.73 -2.32 18.99
N GLU A 16 0.79 -1.92 19.83
CA GLU A 16 0.32 -2.76 20.93
C GLU A 16 -0.34 -4.05 20.44
N SER A 17 -1.17 -3.97 19.40
CA SER A 17 -1.79 -5.16 18.80
C SER A 17 -0.73 -6.09 18.26
N ALA A 18 0.27 -5.57 17.52
CA ALA A 18 1.34 -6.40 16.95
C ALA A 18 2.16 -7.13 18.02
N ILE A 19 2.38 -6.50 19.18
CA ILE A 19 3.05 -7.13 20.33
C ILE A 19 2.14 -8.19 20.96
N LYS A 20 0.86 -7.90 21.17
CA LYS A 20 -0.12 -8.85 21.75
C LYS A 20 -0.31 -10.08 20.86
N ASP A 21 -0.32 -9.89 19.55
CA ASP A 21 -0.49 -10.93 18.53
C ASP A 21 0.80 -11.75 18.31
N GLY A 22 1.92 -11.37 18.94
CA GLY A 22 3.22 -12.01 18.77
C GLY A 22 3.86 -11.77 17.39
N ARG A 23 3.39 -10.79 16.62
CA ARG A 23 3.95 -10.40 15.31
C ARG A 23 5.30 -9.69 15.44
N THR A 24 5.54 -9.04 16.57
CA THR A 24 6.83 -8.43 16.92
C THR A 24 6.99 -8.38 18.44
N THR A 25 8.20 -8.09 18.93
CA THR A 25 8.46 -7.86 20.36
C THR A 25 8.91 -6.44 20.61
N LYS A 26 8.79 -5.99 21.87
CA LYS A 26 9.23 -4.66 22.26
C LYS A 26 10.74 -4.49 22.07
N GLU A 27 11.51 -5.55 22.32
CA GLU A 27 12.95 -5.59 22.13
C GLU A 27 13.33 -5.41 20.66
N GLU A 28 12.62 -6.05 19.74
CA GLU A 28 12.84 -5.89 18.30
C GLU A 28 12.60 -4.45 17.84
N LEU A 29 11.56 -3.80 18.34
CA LEU A 29 11.24 -2.41 18.00
C LEU A 29 12.30 -1.43 18.53
N LEU A 30 12.85 -1.70 19.72
CA LEU A 30 13.91 -0.88 20.30
C LEU A 30 15.23 -0.98 19.52
N VAL A 31 15.58 -2.19 19.08
CA VAL A 31 16.75 -2.42 18.22
C VAL A 31 16.55 -1.76 16.85
N LEU A 32 15.34 -1.87 16.28
CA LEU A 32 15.02 -1.27 14.98
C LEU A 32 15.17 0.25 14.98
N LEU A 33 14.77 0.89 16.08
CA LEU A 33 14.77 2.35 16.21
C LEU A 33 16.04 2.91 16.84
N ASP A 34 16.94 2.04 17.34
CA ASP A 34 18.13 2.43 18.10
C ASP A 34 17.78 3.38 19.28
N LYS A 35 16.75 3.03 20.05
CA LYS A 35 16.20 3.88 21.13
C LYS A 35 16.08 3.15 22.46
N ALA A 36 16.19 3.93 23.53
CA ALA A 36 15.91 3.47 24.88
C ALA A 36 14.39 3.22 25.08
N PRO A 37 14.00 2.26 25.94
CA PRO A 37 12.60 1.93 26.22
C PRO A 37 11.76 3.13 26.68
N SER A 38 12.32 3.98 27.53
CA SER A 38 11.64 5.17 28.06
C SER A 38 11.35 6.21 26.97
N THR A 39 12.30 6.42 26.05
CA THR A 39 12.14 7.34 24.93
C THR A 39 11.03 6.88 24.00
N LEU A 40 11.05 5.60 23.59
CA LEU A 40 10.04 5.05 22.70
C LEU A 40 8.63 5.08 23.31
N ASN A 41 8.49 4.73 24.59
CA ASN A 41 7.20 4.81 25.28
C ASN A 41 6.67 6.25 25.36
N ASN A 42 7.55 7.24 25.57
CA ASN A 42 7.15 8.64 25.63
C ASN A 42 6.75 9.20 24.25
N GLU A 43 7.39 8.73 23.18
CA GLU A 43 7.09 9.14 21.80
C GLU A 43 5.84 8.46 21.24
N LEU A 44 5.58 7.20 21.61
CA LEU A 44 4.37 6.46 21.24
C LEU A 44 3.17 6.84 22.12
N ASN A 45 3.38 7.63 23.18
CA ASN A 45 2.28 8.04 24.05
C ASN A 45 1.29 8.93 23.27
N PRO A 46 0.00 8.54 23.16
CA PRO A 46 -1.00 9.35 22.47
C PRO A 46 -1.38 10.63 23.22
N PHE A 47 -1.03 10.74 24.50
CA PHE A 47 -1.24 11.94 25.32
C PHE A 47 -0.11 12.96 25.09
N PRO A 48 -0.34 14.26 25.32
CA PRO A 48 0.66 15.30 25.07
C PRO A 48 1.92 15.09 25.93
N THR A 49 2.96 14.58 25.30
CA THR A 49 4.32 14.51 25.83
C THR A 49 5.22 15.52 25.11
N PRO A 50 6.32 15.96 25.73
CA PRO A 50 7.29 16.85 25.09
C PRO A 50 8.03 16.18 23.92
N ASN A 51 8.07 14.84 23.89
CA ASN A 51 8.77 14.06 22.87
C ASN A 51 7.81 13.67 21.76
N LYS A 52 8.15 14.05 20.52
CA LYS A 52 7.35 13.69 19.35
C LYS A 52 8.03 12.56 18.60
N LEU A 53 7.26 11.56 18.20
CA LEU A 53 7.74 10.53 17.29
C LEU A 53 8.13 11.17 15.95
N GLY A 54 9.35 10.89 15.49
CA GLY A 54 9.81 11.30 14.17
C GLY A 54 9.07 10.56 13.06
N LEU A 55 8.92 11.20 11.89
CA LEU A 55 8.26 10.58 10.74
C LEU A 55 9.00 9.32 10.26
N GLU A 56 10.33 9.34 10.29
CA GLU A 56 11.15 8.20 9.89
C GLU A 56 10.95 7.00 10.83
N ASP A 57 10.86 7.24 12.14
CA ASP A 57 10.61 6.21 13.14
C ASP A 57 9.19 5.64 13.00
N ALA A 58 8.20 6.51 12.79
CA ALA A 58 6.84 6.09 12.49
C ALA A 58 6.77 5.22 11.23
N TRP A 59 7.51 5.59 10.19
CA TRP A 59 7.60 4.81 8.95
C TRP A 59 8.24 3.44 9.18
N LYS A 60 9.35 3.35 9.90
CA LYS A 60 10.01 2.07 10.26
C LYS A 60 9.07 1.16 11.05
N LEU A 61 8.30 1.72 11.99
CA LEU A 61 7.30 0.97 12.75
C LEU A 61 6.19 0.42 11.84
N ILE A 62 5.62 1.25 10.96
CA ILE A 62 4.61 0.83 9.99
C ILE A 62 5.14 -0.31 9.10
N GLN A 63 6.37 -0.18 8.61
CA GLN A 63 7.01 -1.23 7.78
C GLN A 63 7.23 -2.53 8.55
N LYS A 64 7.67 -2.47 9.82
CA LYS A 64 7.93 -3.64 10.65
C LYS A 64 6.65 -4.38 11.05
N ILE A 65 5.58 -3.65 11.30
CA ILE A 65 4.29 -4.21 11.74
C ILE A 65 3.43 -4.66 10.55
N SER A 66 3.72 -4.13 9.35
CA SER A 66 2.94 -4.32 8.12
C SER A 66 1.47 -3.91 8.27
N ASP A 67 1.18 -2.95 9.16
CA ASP A 67 -0.16 -2.40 9.36
C ASP A 67 -0.27 -1.04 8.65
N THR A 68 -1.07 -1.01 7.58
CA THR A 68 -1.27 0.17 6.72
C THR A 68 -2.42 1.07 7.18
N SER A 69 -3.10 0.76 8.29
CA SER A 69 -4.24 1.53 8.80
C SER A 69 -3.90 3.01 9.03
N VAL A 70 -2.70 3.30 9.55
CA VAL A 70 -2.19 4.67 9.74
C VAL A 70 -2.09 5.39 8.40
N LEU A 71 -1.53 4.74 7.37
CA LEU A 71 -1.42 5.30 6.02
C LEU A 71 -2.79 5.49 5.36
N ALA A 72 -3.71 4.55 5.54
CA ALA A 72 -5.07 4.66 5.04
C ALA A 72 -5.81 5.85 5.69
N HIS A 73 -5.59 6.09 6.98
CA HIS A 73 -6.14 7.25 7.67
C HIS A 73 -5.55 8.58 7.14
N MET A 74 -4.24 8.61 6.88
CA MET A 74 -3.58 9.77 6.27
C MET A 74 -4.12 10.06 4.85
N ALA A 75 -4.25 9.02 4.02
CA ALA A 75 -4.80 9.14 2.67
C ALA A 75 -6.22 9.68 2.70
N THR A 76 -7.08 9.14 3.58
CA THR A 76 -8.48 9.56 3.73
C THR A 76 -8.58 11.03 4.14
N ALA A 77 -7.73 11.50 5.07
CA ALA A 77 -7.72 12.89 5.49
C ALA A 77 -7.36 13.87 4.36
N LEU A 78 -6.68 13.38 3.32
CA LEU A 78 -6.30 14.13 2.13
C LEU A 78 -7.25 13.90 0.95
N GLY A 79 -8.32 13.10 1.12
CA GLY A 79 -9.26 12.76 0.04
C GLY A 79 -8.74 11.71 -0.94
N PHE A 80 -7.71 10.95 -0.57
CA PHE A 80 -7.17 9.85 -1.36
C PHE A 80 -7.58 8.49 -0.77
N LEU A 81 -7.59 7.47 -1.62
CA LEU A 81 -7.73 6.07 -1.22
C LEU A 81 -6.34 5.41 -1.27
N LEU A 82 -5.97 4.69 -0.21
CA LEU A 82 -4.78 3.83 -0.23
C LEU A 82 -5.16 2.48 -0.86
N ARG A 83 -4.39 2.02 -1.85
CA ARG A 83 -4.50 0.68 -2.43
C ARG A 83 -3.18 -0.07 -2.35
N SER A 84 -3.25 -1.39 -2.25
CA SER A 84 -2.06 -2.22 -2.33
C SER A 84 -1.56 -2.29 -3.78
N ASN A 85 -0.25 -2.25 -3.97
CA ASN A 85 0.35 -2.53 -5.28
C ASN A 85 0.27 -4.03 -5.65
N ASP A 86 -0.02 -4.91 -4.69
CA ASP A 86 -0.17 -6.35 -4.92
C ASP A 86 -1.57 -6.75 -5.39
N GLU A 87 -2.54 -5.82 -5.40
CA GLU A 87 -3.89 -6.06 -5.92
C GLU A 87 -3.89 -6.27 -7.44
N ALA A 88 -2.88 -5.75 -8.15
CA ALA A 88 -2.71 -5.90 -9.58
C ALA A 88 -1.85 -7.14 -9.88
N CYS A 89 -2.47 -8.31 -9.84
CA CYS A 89 -1.84 -9.58 -10.19
C CYS A 89 -2.24 -9.96 -11.63
N PRO A 90 -1.28 -10.01 -12.59
CA PRO A 90 -1.53 -10.53 -13.93
C PRO A 90 -2.22 -11.90 -13.86
N ASP A 91 -3.34 -12.06 -14.55
CA ASP A 91 -4.15 -13.29 -14.56
C ASP A 91 -4.08 -14.05 -15.90
N GLN A 92 -3.40 -13.50 -16.89
CA GLN A 92 -3.05 -14.09 -18.18
C GLN A 92 -1.58 -14.55 -18.22
N PRO A 93 -1.26 -15.55 -19.06
CA PRO A 93 0.08 -16.14 -19.10
C PRO A 93 1.12 -15.25 -19.80
N THR A 94 0.69 -14.28 -20.62
CA THR A 94 1.60 -13.42 -21.38
C THR A 94 1.11 -11.97 -21.42
N LEU A 95 2.02 -11.00 -21.48
CA LEU A 95 1.68 -9.58 -21.59
C LEU A 95 0.74 -9.28 -22.79
N PRO A 96 0.93 -9.84 -23.99
CA PRO A 96 -0.03 -9.63 -25.08
C PRO A 96 -1.44 -10.15 -24.80
N GLU A 97 -1.57 -11.18 -23.96
CA GLU A 97 -2.87 -11.72 -23.55
C GLU A 97 -3.53 -10.83 -22.49
N GLU A 98 -2.77 -10.31 -21.51
CA GLU A 98 -3.27 -9.27 -20.56
C GLU A 98 -3.83 -8.05 -21.32
N MET A 99 -3.05 -7.50 -22.25
CA MET A 99 -3.43 -6.31 -23.02
C MET A 99 -4.67 -6.52 -23.91
N LEU A 100 -5.12 -7.77 -24.08
CA LEU A 100 -6.32 -8.07 -24.85
C LEU A 100 -7.60 -7.83 -24.04
N ASP A 101 -7.53 -7.92 -22.71
CA ASP A 101 -8.68 -7.76 -21.80
C ASP A 101 -9.06 -6.28 -21.57
N ASP A 102 -8.10 -5.38 -21.82
CA ASP A 102 -8.26 -3.92 -21.77
C ASP A 102 -9.41 -3.40 -22.67
N VAL A 103 -9.48 -3.88 -23.91
CA VAL A 103 -10.44 -3.38 -24.91
C VAL A 103 -11.88 -3.76 -24.55
N PRO A 104 -12.20 -5.03 -24.22
CA PRO A 104 -13.49 -5.41 -23.66
C PRO A 104 -13.87 -4.63 -22.39
N ALA A 105 -12.93 -4.43 -21.46
CA ALA A 105 -13.21 -3.73 -20.21
C ALA A 105 -13.55 -2.25 -20.42
N LEU A 106 -12.79 -1.55 -21.28
CA LEU A 106 -13.07 -0.16 -21.66
C LEU A 106 -14.41 -0.04 -22.41
N ALA A 107 -14.69 -0.96 -23.33
CA ALA A 107 -15.95 -1.00 -24.05
C ALA A 107 -17.15 -1.18 -23.10
N ALA A 108 -17.04 -2.09 -22.12
CA ALA A 108 -18.08 -2.33 -21.12
C ALA A 108 -18.34 -1.11 -20.23
N TYR A 109 -17.30 -0.37 -19.85
CA TYR A 109 -17.43 0.88 -19.10
C TYR A 109 -18.18 1.96 -19.90
N HIS A 110 -17.79 2.20 -21.15
CA HIS A 110 -18.47 3.18 -22.00
C HIS A 110 -19.90 2.77 -22.37
N GLN A 111 -20.14 1.48 -22.56
CA GLN A 111 -21.48 0.95 -22.80
C GLN A 111 -22.38 1.17 -21.57
N ALA A 112 -21.88 0.94 -20.35
CA ALA A 112 -22.62 1.22 -19.12
C ALA A 112 -23.00 2.71 -18.97
N MET A 113 -22.13 3.63 -19.40
CA MET A 113 -22.45 5.06 -19.45
C MET A 113 -23.52 5.38 -20.49
N ARG A 114 -23.39 4.79 -21.70
CA ARG A 114 -24.35 4.98 -22.79
C ARG A 114 -25.74 4.47 -22.42
N ASP A 115 -25.81 3.35 -21.71
CA ASP A 115 -27.05 2.73 -21.26
C ASP A 115 -27.63 3.40 -19.99
N GLU A 116 -27.01 4.49 -19.52
CA GLU A 116 -27.42 5.27 -18.35
C GLU A 116 -27.63 4.40 -17.09
N LEU A 117 -26.76 3.41 -16.91
CA LEU A 117 -26.81 2.56 -15.72
C LEU A 117 -26.57 3.38 -14.44
N PRO A 118 -27.05 2.89 -13.27
CA PRO A 118 -26.77 3.54 -12.00
C PRO A 118 -25.28 3.82 -11.79
N THR A 119 -24.95 4.97 -11.18
CA THR A 119 -23.56 5.43 -11.00
C THR A 119 -22.66 4.39 -10.33
N GLU A 120 -23.19 3.62 -9.39
CA GLU A 120 -22.46 2.52 -8.73
C GLU A 120 -22.02 1.44 -9.72
N GLN A 121 -22.87 1.09 -10.69
CA GLN A 121 -22.57 0.08 -11.71
C GLN A 121 -21.56 0.62 -12.73
N VAL A 122 -21.73 1.87 -13.17
CA VAL A 122 -20.75 2.55 -14.04
C VAL A 122 -19.38 2.62 -13.35
N HIS A 123 -19.36 2.97 -12.06
CA HIS A 123 -18.14 3.02 -11.27
C HIS A 123 -17.51 1.63 -11.12
N ALA A 124 -18.30 0.57 -10.91
CA ALA A 124 -17.78 -0.79 -10.86
C ALA A 124 -17.08 -1.21 -12.16
N LYS A 125 -17.60 -0.79 -13.32
CA LYS A 125 -16.96 -1.03 -14.63
C LYS A 125 -15.70 -0.20 -14.83
N LEU A 126 -15.70 1.06 -14.39
CA LEU A 126 -14.48 1.87 -14.35
C LEU A 126 -13.38 1.20 -13.51
N GLN A 127 -13.75 0.70 -12.32
CA GLN A 127 -12.82 0.00 -11.43
C GLN A 127 -12.30 -1.30 -12.03
N ALA A 128 -13.12 -2.01 -12.81
CA ALA A 128 -12.65 -3.18 -13.55
C ALA A 128 -11.60 -2.79 -14.59
N HIS A 129 -11.88 -1.80 -15.43
CA HIS A 129 -10.91 -1.33 -16.44
C HIS A 129 -9.60 -0.81 -15.84
N ILE A 130 -9.66 -0.07 -14.72
CA ILE A 130 -8.44 0.37 -14.03
C ILE A 130 -7.60 -0.83 -13.59
N ARG A 131 -8.23 -1.91 -13.09
CA ARG A 131 -7.50 -3.12 -12.68
C ARG A 131 -6.79 -3.80 -13.85
N GLU A 132 -7.45 -3.94 -15.01
CA GLU A 132 -6.81 -4.50 -16.22
C GLU A 132 -5.52 -3.72 -16.56
N CYS A 133 -5.61 -2.39 -16.61
CA CYS A 133 -4.45 -1.54 -16.90
C CYS A 133 -3.34 -1.65 -15.83
N GLU A 134 -3.70 -1.84 -14.55
CA GLU A 134 -2.74 -2.04 -13.48
C GLU A 134 -2.04 -3.41 -13.60
N GLN A 135 -2.79 -4.47 -13.95
CA GLN A 135 -2.27 -5.82 -14.19
C GLN A 135 -1.30 -5.82 -15.38
N ASP A 136 -1.68 -5.16 -16.48
CA ASP A 136 -0.84 -4.91 -17.65
C ASP A 136 0.50 -4.27 -17.29
N PHE A 137 0.46 -3.23 -16.46
CA PHE A 137 1.68 -2.54 -16.05
C PHE A 137 2.59 -3.45 -15.20
N VAL A 138 2.00 -4.27 -14.32
CA VAL A 138 2.75 -5.25 -13.52
C VAL A 138 3.35 -6.33 -14.40
N ALA A 139 2.61 -6.86 -15.38
CA ALA A 139 3.09 -7.83 -16.36
C ALA A 139 4.26 -7.24 -17.18
N TYR A 140 4.10 -6.02 -17.69
CA TYR A 140 5.13 -5.29 -18.42
C TYR A 140 6.41 -5.10 -17.59
N ARG A 141 6.27 -4.58 -16.36
CA ARG A 141 7.40 -4.36 -15.45
C ARG A 141 8.15 -5.66 -15.20
N THR A 142 7.43 -6.74 -14.90
CA THR A 142 8.00 -8.06 -14.61
C THR A 142 8.77 -8.61 -15.81
N GLU A 143 8.18 -8.53 -17.01
CA GLU A 143 8.86 -8.98 -18.22
C GLU A 143 10.07 -8.11 -18.57
N HIS A 144 9.96 -6.79 -18.43
CA HIS A 144 11.05 -5.86 -18.67
C HIS A 144 12.25 -6.12 -17.73
N GLU A 145 11.99 -6.34 -16.44
CA GLU A 145 13.02 -6.73 -15.47
C GLU A 145 13.67 -8.07 -15.82
N ARG A 146 12.89 -9.06 -16.27
CA ARG A 146 13.43 -10.35 -16.73
C ARG A 146 14.38 -10.16 -17.92
N ARG A 147 13.96 -9.39 -18.93
CA ARG A 147 14.75 -9.11 -20.14
C ARG A 147 16.04 -8.35 -19.82
N THR A 148 15.99 -7.39 -18.89
CA THR A 148 17.16 -6.59 -18.50
C THR A 148 18.16 -7.38 -17.65
N LYS A 149 17.70 -8.25 -16.74
CA LYS A 149 18.57 -9.17 -15.98
C LYS A 149 19.29 -10.16 -16.89
N VAL A 150 18.60 -10.73 -17.90
CA VAL A 150 19.22 -11.63 -18.90
C VAL A 150 20.32 -10.92 -19.70
N LYS A 151 20.11 -9.65 -20.09
CA LYS A 151 21.13 -8.88 -20.80
C LYS A 151 22.39 -8.61 -19.97
N ARG A 152 22.25 -8.44 -18.65
CA ARG A 152 23.38 -8.22 -17.73
C ARG A 152 24.19 -9.49 -17.44
N GLY A 153 23.62 -10.68 -17.67
CA GLY A 153 24.26 -11.97 -17.42
C GLY A 153 24.98 -12.60 -18.61
N ARG A 154 24.97 -11.99 -19.81
CA ARG A 154 25.77 -12.48 -20.94
C ARG A 154 27.21 -11.98 -20.82
N PRO A 155 28.24 -12.86 -20.69
CA PRO A 155 29.61 -12.41 -20.85
C PRO A 155 29.79 -11.90 -22.28
N ALA A 156 30.54 -10.80 -22.43
CA ALA A 156 30.93 -10.29 -23.74
C ALA A 156 31.71 -11.40 -24.47
N ALA A 157 31.18 -11.79 -25.64
CA ALA A 157 31.86 -12.68 -26.57
C ALA A 157 32.99 -11.95 -27.29
#